data_AF-A0A6H1ZYV0-F1
#
_entry.id   AF-A0A6H1ZYV0-F1
#
_cell.length_a   1.000
_cell.length_b   1.000
_cell.length_c   1.000
_cell.angle_alpha   90.00
_cell.angle_beta   90.00
_cell.angle_gamma   90.00
#
_symmetry.space_group_name_H-M   'P 1'
#
loop_
_entity.id
_entity.type
_entity.pdbx_description
1 polymer ?
#
loop_
_entity_poly.entity_id
_entity_poly.type
_entity_poly.pdbx_seq_one_letter_code
_entity_poly.pdbx_strand_id
1 'polypeptide(L)' 'MKIIIELTFTTNTRRDPDNYSPKWLLDSLVQAKVIQDDSSKFMAESPKVILRQGPVEQTVVRIED' A
#
# COMPACT_ATOMS: atom_id res chain seq x y z
N MET A 1 -6.56 2.42 12.66
CA MET A 1 -6.29 2.60 11.23
C MET A 1 -5.32 1.56 10.71
N LYS A 2 -5.72 0.89 9.64
CA LYS A 2 -5.01 -0.14 8.89
C LYS A 2 -4.99 0.23 7.42
N ILE A 3 -3.84 0.07 6.78
CA ILE A 3 -3.65 0.37 5.36
C ILE A 3 -3.25 -0.90 4.63
N ILE A 4 -4.04 -1.28 3.61
CA ILE A 4 -3.75 -2.40 2.72
C ILE A 4 -3.57 -1.86 1.32
N ILE A 5 -2.45 -2.22 0.69
CA ILE A 5 -2.12 -1.84 -0.68
C ILE A 5 -2.11 -3.13 -1.51
N GLU A 6 -3.08 -3.26 -2.41
CA GLU A 6 -3.17 -4.39 -3.33
C GLU A 6 -2.62 -3.96 -4.70
N LEU A 7 -1.50 -4.56 -5.11
CA LEU A 7 -0.89 -4.35 -6.43
C LEU A 7 -1.18 -5.56 -7.29
N THR A 8 -2.05 -5.39 -8.28
CA THR A 8 -2.42 -6.43 -9.25
C THR A 8 -1.64 -6.23 -10.53
N PHE A 9 -0.99 -7.29 -10.98
CA PHE A 9 -0.22 -7.30 -12.22
C PHE A 9 -0.73 -8.36 -13.19
N THR A 10 -0.59 -8.07 -14.48
CA THR A 10 -0.94 -8.96 -15.59
C THR A 10 0.14 -10.00 -15.86
N THR A 11 1.40 -9.61 -15.68
CA THR A 11 2.54 -10.47 -15.96
C THR A 11 2.91 -11.34 -14.77
N ASN A 12 3.34 -12.58 -15.04
CA ASN A 12 3.80 -13.51 -14.02
C ASN A 12 5.31 -13.40 -13.73
N THR A 13 5.89 -12.21 -13.90
CA THR A 13 7.31 -12.00 -13.62
C THR A 13 7.56 -12.09 -12.12
N ARG A 14 8.69 -12.69 -11.73
CA ARG A 14 9.14 -12.66 -10.33
C ARG A 14 9.27 -11.21 -9.88
N ARG A 15 8.67 -10.90 -8.73
CA ARG A 15 8.71 -9.58 -8.10
C ARG A 15 9.38 -9.71 -6.75
N ASP A 16 10.31 -8.80 -6.48
CA ASP A 16 10.92 -8.67 -5.17
C ASP A 16 10.00 -7.79 -4.31
N PRO A 17 9.46 -8.29 -3.18
CA PRO A 17 8.63 -7.50 -2.28
C PRO A 17 9.29 -6.20 -1.81
N ASP A 18 10.62 -6.18 -1.68
CA ASP A 18 11.36 -5.01 -1.18
C ASP A 18 11.28 -3.81 -2.15
N ASN A 19 11.06 -4.06 -3.44
CA ASN A 19 10.86 -3.01 -4.45
C ASN A 19 9.50 -2.30 -4.32
N TYR A 20 8.59 -2.84 -3.50
CA TYR A 20 7.23 -2.32 -3.33
C TYR A 20 7.00 -1.76 -1.93
N SER A 21 8.08 -1.29 -1.27
CA SER A 21 7.97 -0.59 0.01
C SER A 21 6.96 0.57 -0.07
N PRO A 22 6.01 0.66 0.88
CA PRO A 22 4.89 1.59 0.79
C PRO A 22 5.25 3.02 1.22
N LYS A 23 6.52 3.31 1.55
CA LYS A 23 6.91 4.59 2.18
C LYS A 23 6.52 5.82 1.34
N TRP A 24 6.79 5.79 0.04
CA TRP A 24 6.45 6.90 -0.86
C TRP A 24 4.93 7.14 -0.95
N LEU A 25 4.14 6.06 -0.85
CA LEU A 25 2.68 6.14 -0.87
C LEU A 25 2.15 6.68 0.45
N LEU A 26 2.71 6.24 1.57
CA LEU A 26 2.40 6.77 2.90
C LEU A 26 2.66 8.27 2.98
N ASP A 27 3.85 8.72 2.56
CA ASP A 27 4.20 10.14 2.54
C ASP A 27 3.17 10.94 1.72
N SER A 28 2.74 10.39 0.58
CA SER A 28 1.73 11.02 -0.28
C SER A 28 0.34 11.07 0.38
N LEU A 29 -0.07 10.01 1.09
CA LEU A 29 -1.36 9.97 1.80
C LEU A 29 -1.40 10.97 2.97
N VAL A 30 -0.28 11.12 3.69
CA VAL A 30 -0.13 12.14 4.75
C VAL A 30 -0.19 13.54 4.14
N GLN A 31 0.55 13.80 3.05
CA GLN A 31 0.55 15.10 2.37
C GLN A 31 -0.84 15.47 1.82
N ALA A 32 -1.56 14.50 1.27
CA ALA A 32 -2.92 14.67 0.78
C ALA A 32 -3.96 14.78 1.92
N LYS A 33 -3.54 14.63 3.19
CA LYS A 33 -4.39 14.63 4.38
C LYS A 33 -5.47 13.54 4.37
N VAL A 34 -5.22 12.46 3.64
CA VAL A 34 -6.08 11.26 3.67
C VAL A 34 -5.89 10.52 4.98
N ILE A 35 -4.64 10.48 5.46
CA ILE A 35 -4.29 10.02 6.80
C ILE A 35 -3.61 11.15 7.56
N GLN A 36 -3.71 11.12 8.89
CA GLN A 36 -3.18 12.22 9.72
C GLN A 36 -1.66 12.19 9.87
N ASP A 37 -1.07 11.00 10.01
CA ASP A 37 0.36 10.76 10.24
C ASP A 37 0.65 9.27 10.00
N ASP A 38 1.90 8.91 9.68
CA ASP A 38 2.35 7.52 9.48
C ASP A 38 3.01 6.91 10.73
N SER A 39 3.04 7.66 11.85
CA SER A 39 3.57 7.20 13.13
C SER A 39 2.70 6.12 13.80
N SER A 40 3.33 5.33 14.68
CA SER A 40 2.68 4.25 15.45
C SER A 40 1.53 4.71 16.35
N LYS A 41 1.39 6.03 16.56
CA LYS A 41 0.28 6.63 17.30
C LYS A 41 -1.02 6.62 16.50
N PHE A 42 -0.94 6.76 15.18
CA PHE A 42 -2.09 6.84 14.28
C PHE A 42 -2.27 5.55 13.47
N MET A 43 -1.18 4.81 13.27
CA MET A 43 -1.17 3.52 12.59
C MET A 43 -0.75 2.41 13.55
N ALA A 44 -1.66 1.49 13.87
CA ALA A 44 -1.36 0.39 14.77
C ALA A 44 -0.37 -0.63 14.16
N GLU A 45 -0.35 -0.72 12.83
CA GLU A 45 0.50 -1.63 12.08
C GLU A 45 1.04 -0.94 10.81
N SER A 46 2.23 -1.38 10.37
CA SER A 46 2.80 -0.97 9.08
C SER A 46 1.87 -1.40 7.94
N PRO A 47 1.79 -0.66 6.82
CA PRO A 47 0.95 -1.04 5.71
C PRO A 47 1.28 -2.43 5.20
N LYS A 48 0.23 -3.18 4.87
CA LYS A 48 0.38 -4.48 4.24
C LYS A 48 0.32 -4.32 2.73
N VAL A 49 1.40 -4.72 2.06
CA VAL A 49 1.44 -4.80 0.60
C VAL A 49 1.12 -6.22 0.16
N ILE A 50 0.13 -6.36 -0.71
CA ILE A 50 -0.32 -7.64 -1.27
C ILE A 50 -0.10 -7.59 -2.78
N LEU A 51 0.78 -8.45 -3.28
CA LEU A 51 0.98 -8.61 -4.72
C LEU A 51 0.00 -9.67 -5.24
N ARG A 52 -0.73 -9.35 -6.31
CA ARG A 52 -1.69 -10.24 -6.97
C ARG A 52 -1.40 -10.34 -8.45
N GLN A 53 -1.84 -11.44 -9.04
CA GLN A 53 -1.93 -11.58 -10.47
C GLN A 53 -3.40 -11.43 -10.89
N GLY A 54 -3.65 -10.70 -11.98
CA GLY A 54 -4.99 -10.46 -12.49
C GLY A 54 -5.00 -10.05 -13.96
N PRO A 55 -6.18 -9.92 -14.59
CA PRO A 55 -6.29 -9.61 -16.01
C PRO A 55 -5.99 -8.15 -16.35
N VAL A 56 -5.92 -7.27 -15.35
CA VAL A 56 -5.70 -5.82 -15.51
C VAL A 56 -4.70 -5.34 -14.45
N GLU A 57 -3.77 -4.47 -14.86
CA GLU A 57 -2.87 -3.77 -13.94
C GLU A 57 -3.69 -2.82 -13.06
N GLN A 58 -3.58 -2.96 -11.74
CA GLN A 58 -4.39 -2.19 -10.81
C GLN A 58 -3.69 -1.99 -9.47
N THR A 59 -3.81 -0.78 -8.92
CA THR A 59 -3.47 -0.48 -7.53
C THR A 59 -4.73 -0.14 -6.77
N VAL A 60 -4.99 -0.83 -5.67
CA VAL A 60 -6.09 -0.52 -4.75
C VAL A 60 -5.50 -0.21 -3.38
N VAL A 61 -5.83 0.96 -2.85
CA VAL A 61 -5.48 1.35 -1.48
C VAL A 61 -6.76 1.28 -0.65
N ARG A 62 -6.74 0.43 0.38
CA ARG A 62 -7.82 0.33 1.36
C ARG A 62 -7.34 0.91 2.68
N ILE A 63 -8.14 1.80 3.23
CA ILE A 63 -7.90 2.43 4.53
C ILE A 63 -9.10 2.06 5.39
N GLU A 64 -8.83 1.34 6.48
CA GLU A 64 -9.82 0.86 7.43
C GLU A 64 -9.53 1.52 8.79
N ASP A 65 -10.52 2.11 9.44
CA ASP A 65 -10.34 2.78 10.74
C ASP A 65 -10.20 1.81 11.91
#